data_AF-A0A0C3PSV3-F1
#
_entry.id   AF-A0A0C3PSV3-F1
#
_cell.length_a   1.000
_cell.length_b   1.000
_cell.length_c   1.000
_cell.angle_alpha   90.00
_cell.angle_beta   90.00
_cell.angle_gamma   90.00
#
_symmetry.space_group_name_H-M   'P 1'
#
loop_
_entity.id
_entity.type
_entity.pdbx_description
1 polymer ?
#
loop_
_entity_poly.entity_id
_entity_poly.type
_entity_poly.pdbx_seq_one_letter_code
_entity_poly.pdbx_strand_id
1 'polypeptide(L)'
;MLGLRIPCRGSPKAPSFSGHPEDLQHYFDDISDFCDGYRLLDGLTRIKFTLKYAPFELANLWSHFVEESGGDWICFTSEVV
;
A
#
# COMPACT_ATOMS: atom_id res chain seq x y z
N MET A 1 1.57 25.49 -0.08
CA MET A 1 1.42 24.03 -0.23
C MET A 1 0.14 23.61 0.50
N LEU A 2 -0.91 23.19 -0.23
CA LEU A 2 -2.04 22.53 0.40
C LEU A 2 -1.53 21.17 0.89
N GLY A 3 -1.38 21.02 2.22
CA GLY A 3 -0.98 19.73 2.80
C GLY A 3 -2.03 18.69 2.44
N LEU A 4 -1.65 17.67 1.67
CA LEU A 4 -2.52 16.54 1.35
C LEU A 4 -2.95 15.91 2.68
N ARG A 5 -4.26 15.94 2.96
CA ARG A 5 -4.84 15.27 4.14
C ARG A 5 -4.95 13.78 3.84
N ILE A 6 -3.86 13.07 4.13
CA ILE A 6 -3.81 11.62 4.08
C ILE A 6 -4.52 11.07 5.32
N PRO A 7 -5.51 10.18 5.18
CA PRO A 7 -6.20 9.58 6.32
C PRO A 7 -5.27 8.69 7.16
N CYS A 8 -5.64 8.52 8.43
CA CYS A 8 -5.00 7.55 9.32
C CYS A 8 -5.53 6.13 9.02
N ARG A 9 -4.71 5.10 9.25
CA ARG A 9 -5.16 3.71 9.18
C ARG A 9 -6.37 3.50 10.10
N GLY A 10 -7.39 2.80 9.61
CA GLY A 10 -8.66 2.59 10.31
C GLY A 10 -9.68 3.72 10.13
N SER A 11 -9.34 4.79 9.42
CA SER A 11 -10.34 5.78 8.98
C SER A 11 -11.20 5.18 7.87
N PRO A 12 -12.51 5.51 7.78
CA PRO A 12 -13.38 5.05 6.68
C PRO A 12 -12.91 5.47 5.28
N LYS A 13 -12.00 6.44 5.18
CA LYS A 13 -11.44 6.94 3.92
C LYS A 13 -10.05 6.36 3.59
N ALA A 14 -9.50 5.53 4.48
CA ALA A 14 -8.24 4.85 4.26
C ALA A 14 -8.50 3.47 3.64
N PRO A 15 -7.62 2.99 2.75
CA PRO A 15 -7.55 1.59 2.38
C PRO A 15 -7.50 0.72 3.63
N SER A 16 -8.17 -0.44 3.54
CA SER A 16 -8.26 -1.39 4.65
C SER A 16 -7.93 -2.77 4.12
N PHE A 17 -7.16 -3.53 4.90
CA PHE A 17 -6.85 -4.90 4.60
C PHE A 17 -7.27 -5.79 5.76
N SER A 18 -7.99 -6.87 5.47
CA SER A 18 -8.44 -7.85 6.45
C SER A 18 -7.29 -8.69 7.03
N GLY A 19 -6.18 -8.78 6.29
CA GLY A 19 -5.08 -9.70 6.58
C GLY A 19 -5.25 -11.07 5.91
N HIS A 20 -6.37 -11.31 5.23
CA HIS A 20 -6.64 -12.55 4.52
C HIS A 20 -6.09 -12.51 3.08
N PRO A 21 -5.39 -13.56 2.61
CA PRO A 21 -4.82 -13.59 1.26
C PRO A 21 -5.84 -13.38 0.14
N GLU A 22 -7.09 -13.83 0.32
CA GLU A 22 -8.16 -13.66 -0.66
C GLU A 22 -8.51 -12.19 -0.96
N ASP A 23 -8.26 -11.28 -0.01
CA ASP A 23 -8.53 -9.85 -0.16
C ASP A 23 -7.31 -9.07 -0.67
N LEU A 24 -6.16 -9.74 -0.87
CA LEU A 24 -4.87 -9.09 -1.13
C LEU A 24 -4.87 -8.31 -2.45
N GLN A 25 -5.42 -8.90 -3.51
CA GLN A 25 -5.52 -8.23 -4.81
C GLN A 25 -6.41 -6.99 -4.72
N HIS A 26 -7.59 -7.11 -4.08
CA HIS A 26 -8.49 -5.98 -3.87
C HIS A 26 -7.82 -4.87 -3.05
N TYR A 27 -7.04 -5.24 -2.05
CA TYR A 27 -6.28 -4.28 -1.26
C TYR A 27 -5.24 -3.51 -2.09
N PHE A 28 -4.54 -4.17 -3.01
CA PHE A 28 -3.61 -3.49 -3.92
C PHE A 28 -4.30 -2.56 -4.91
N ASP A 29 -5.49 -2.95 -5.38
CA ASP A 29 -6.32 -2.10 -6.23
C ASP A 29 -6.81 -0.86 -5.46
N ASP A 30 -7.29 -1.03 -4.22
CA ASP A 30 -7.68 0.08 -3.33
C ASP A 30 -6.51 1.05 -3.06
N ILE A 31 -5.29 0.53 -2.88
CA ILE A 31 -4.09 1.36 -2.71
C ILE A 31 -3.79 2.15 -3.99
N SER A 32 -3.92 1.52 -5.15
CA SER A 32 -3.68 2.17 -6.44
C SER A 32 -4.70 3.30 -6.67
N ASP A 33 -5.99 3.03 -6.47
CA ASP A 33 -7.07 4.01 -6.57
C ASP A 33 -6.90 5.16 -5.58
N PHE A 34 -6.53 4.84 -4.34
CA PHE A 34 -6.22 5.83 -3.31
C PHE A 34 -5.06 6.73 -3.75
N CYS A 35 -3.97 6.16 -4.27
CA CYS A 35 -2.82 6.95 -4.71
C CYS A 35 -3.17 7.81 -5.93
N ASP A 36 -3.92 7.28 -6.88
CA ASP A 36 -4.34 7.98 -8.10
C ASP A 36 -5.26 9.16 -7.78
N GLY A 37 -6.18 9.00 -6.82
CA GLY A 37 -7.03 10.09 -6.31
C GLY A 37 -6.24 11.25 -5.71
N TYR A 38 -5.03 10.99 -5.20
CA TYR A 38 -4.10 11.99 -4.66
C TYR A 38 -3.00 12.39 -5.65
N ARG A 39 -3.02 11.88 -6.90
CA ARG A 39 -1.99 12.06 -7.94
C ARG A 39 -0.60 11.58 -7.50
N LEU A 40 -0.54 10.51 -6.72
CA LEU A 40 0.66 9.88 -6.20
C LEU A 40 1.04 8.65 -7.04
N LEU A 41 1.55 8.89 -8.25
CA LEU A 41 1.73 7.84 -9.27
C LEU A 41 3.01 7.02 -9.12
N ASP A 42 3.88 7.38 -8.18
CA ASP A 42 5.17 6.73 -7.96
C ASP A 42 5.02 5.36 -7.26
N GLY A 43 5.72 4.34 -7.76
CA GLY A 43 5.64 2.96 -7.25
C GLY A 43 6.06 2.86 -5.79
N LEU A 44 7.17 3.52 -5.42
CA LEU A 44 7.65 3.54 -4.04
C LEU A 44 6.64 4.21 -3.10
N THR A 45 5.90 5.21 -3.58
CA THR A 45 4.82 5.86 -2.83
C THR A 45 3.65 4.90 -2.59
N ARG A 46 3.24 4.13 -3.60
CA ARG A 46 2.21 3.07 -3.44
C ARG A 46 2.64 2.00 -2.45
N ILE A 47 3.90 1.56 -2.50
CA ILE A 47 4.48 0.62 -1.54
C ILE A 47 4.40 1.19 -0.11
N LYS A 48 4.82 2.44 0.10
CA LYS A 48 4.74 3.09 1.42
C LYS A 48 3.31 3.13 1.97
N PHE A 49 2.31 3.38 1.12
CA PHE A 49 0.91 3.34 1.55
C PHE A 49 0.43 1.93 1.86
N THR A 50 0.88 0.95 1.09
CA THR A 50 0.60 -0.48 1.35
C THR A 50 1.09 -0.88 2.73
N LEU A 51 2.32 -0.53 3.09
CA LEU A 51 2.87 -0.79 4.42
C LEU A 51 2.14 0.00 5.52
N LYS A 52 1.77 1.25 5.24
CA LYS A 52 1.07 2.11 6.20
C LYS A 52 -0.29 1.56 6.59
N TYR A 53 -1.05 1.02 5.63
CA TYR A 53 -2.43 0.58 5.85
C TYR A 53 -2.56 -0.92 6.17
N ALA A 54 -1.51 -1.70 5.96
CA ALA A 54 -1.48 -3.12 6.32
C ALA A 54 -1.48 -3.34 7.85
N PRO A 55 -1.89 -4.54 8.30
CA PRO A 55 -1.63 -5.02 9.66
C PRO A 55 -0.13 -4.96 9.99
N PHE A 56 0.21 -4.69 11.25
CA PHE A 56 1.60 -4.45 11.66
C PHE A 56 2.54 -5.63 11.32
N GLU A 57 2.09 -6.86 11.56
CA GLU A 57 2.88 -8.07 11.31
C GLU A 57 3.20 -8.24 9.80
N LEU A 58 2.20 -8.01 8.95
CA LEU A 58 2.36 -8.07 7.49
C LEU A 58 3.19 -6.91 6.95
N ALA A 59 2.98 -5.69 7.47
CA ALA A 59 3.80 -4.54 7.11
C ALA A 59 5.29 -4.78 7.44
N ASN A 60 5.58 -5.41 8.57
CA ASN A 60 6.95 -5.78 8.92
C ASN A 60 7.53 -6.81 7.94
N LEU A 61 6.78 -7.87 7.63
CA LEU A 61 7.19 -8.87 6.64
C LEU A 61 7.45 -8.26 5.26
N TRP A 62 6.49 -7.49 4.74
CA TRP A 62 6.57 -6.91 3.41
C TRP A 62 7.61 -5.80 3.29
N SER A 63 8.04 -5.20 4.40
CA SER A 63 9.09 -4.17 4.37
C SER A 63 10.42 -4.69 3.79
N HIS A 64 10.68 -6.00 3.93
CA HIS A 64 11.86 -6.64 3.36
C HIS A 64 11.83 -6.67 1.82
N PHE A 65 10.65 -6.79 1.22
CA PHE A 65 10.50 -6.84 -0.25
C PHE A 65 10.68 -5.47 -0.93
N VAL A 66 10.72 -4.37 -0.18
CA VAL A 66 10.87 -3.02 -0.76
C VAL A 66 12.24 -2.83 -1.38
N GLU A 67 13.29 -3.35 -0.74
CA GLU A 67 14.65 -3.28 -1.28
C GLU A 67 14.81 -4.24 -2.46
N GLU A 68 14.25 -5.46 -2.35
CA GLU A 68 14.30 -6.48 -3.39
C GLU A 68 13.54 -6.04 -4.66
N SER A 69 12.43 -5.32 -4.51
CA SER A 69 11.66 -4.79 -5.63
C SER A 69 12.28 -3.55 -6.28
N GLY A 70 13.32 -2.96 -5.69
CA GLY A 70 13.90 -1.69 -6.16
C GLY A 70 12.92 -0.51 -6.12
N GLY A 71 11.86 -0.60 -5.31
CA GLY A 71 10.78 0.40 -5.27
C GLY A 71 9.79 0.31 -6.44
N ASP A 72 9.87 -0.72 -7.29
CA ASP A 72 8.88 -0.97 -8.34
C ASP A 72 7.62 -1.63 -7.76
N TRP A 73 6.46 -1.10 -8.13
CA TRP A 73 5.16 -1.56 -7.63
C TRP A 73 4.82 -2.97 -8.09
N ILE A 74 5.08 -3.28 -9.37
CA ILE A 74 4.73 -4.57 -9.95
C ILE A 74 5.62 -5.66 -9.36
N CYS A 75 6.93 -5.42 -9.29
CA CYS A 75 7.85 -6.34 -8.62
C CYS A 75 7.46 -6.55 -7.15
N PHE A 76 7.16 -5.49 -6.41
CA PHE A 76 6.75 -5.61 -5.01
C PHE A 76 5.49 -6.47 -4.83
N THR A 77 4.43 -6.20 -5.59
CA THR A 77 3.18 -6.98 -5.49
C THR A 77 3.37 -8.44 -5.90
N SER A 78 4.32 -8.74 -6.79
CA SER A 78 4.68 -10.11 -7.16
C SER A 78 5.43 -10.88 -6.08
N GLU A 79 6.21 -10.20 -5.22
CA GLU A 79 6.90 -10.85 -4.09
C GLU A 79 5.97 -11.07 -2.88
N VAL A 80 4.90 -10.28 -2.78
CA VAL A 80 3.92 -10.37 -1.69
C VAL A 80 2.87 -11.47 -1.91
N VAL A 81 2.58 -11.81 -3.16
CA VAL A 81 1.60 -12.85 -3.59
C VAL A 81 2.25 -14.22 -3.68
#